data_AF-A0A3D4FDI9-F1
#
_entry.id   AF-A0A3D4FDI9-F1
#
_cell.length_a   1.000
_cell.length_b   1.000
_cell.length_c   1.000
_cell.angle_alpha   90.00
_cell.angle_beta   90.00
_cell.angle_gamma   90.00
#
_symmetry.space_group_name_H-M   'P 1'
#
loop_
_entity.id
_entity.type
_entity.pdbx_description
1 polymer ?
#
loop_
_entity_poly.entity_id
_entity_poly.type
_entity_poly.pdbx_seq_one_letter_code
_entity_poly.pdbx_strand_id
1 'polypeptide(L)'
;MQEYIISKCISLSLISVIVSLIITFTVKGVEFNIILLTSVVVVNSIIFTLIGLITGMYSKTLNHYFLIATLVGIVIAIPLLNYFKVTSFGLFNLFPTYIAIALIEGAIYRSEINIIYFLISIIWMMVLYYLAEITLKDKFV
;
A
#
# COMPACT_ATOMS: atom_id res chain seq x y z
N MET A 1 -3.11 6.45 21.03
CA MET A 1 -3.67 6.04 19.71
C MET A 1 -2.65 6.20 18.59
N GLN A 2 -1.99 7.35 18.46
CA GLN A 2 -0.94 7.55 17.43
C GLN A 2 0.21 6.52 17.54
N GLU A 3 0.72 6.26 18.76
CA GLU A 3 1.76 5.25 19.00
C GLU A 3 1.38 3.85 18.50
N TYR A 4 0.09 3.47 18.63
CA TYR A 4 -0.40 2.19 18.13
C TYR A 4 -0.36 2.13 16.59
N ILE A 5 -0.86 3.17 15.91
CA ILE A 5 -0.84 3.25 14.43
C ILE A 5 0.60 3.19 13.93
N ILE A 6 1.48 4.02 14.50
CA ILE A 6 2.89 4.10 14.12
C ILE A 6 3.59 2.76 14.37
N SER A 7 3.37 2.13 15.53
CA SER A 7 3.94 0.82 15.86
C SER A 7 3.55 -0.24 14.81
N LYS A 8 2.26 -0.29 14.41
CA LYS A 8 1.79 -1.21 13.37
C LYS A 8 2.37 -0.90 12.00
N CYS A 9 2.45 0.37 11.62
CA CYS A 9 3.04 0.80 10.34
C CYS A 9 4.53 0.41 10.26
N ILE A 10 5.31 0.62 11.33
CA ILE A 10 6.73 0.27 11.36
C ILE A 10 6.91 -1.25 11.33
N SER A 11 6.18 -1.99 12.16
CA SER A 11 6.35 -3.45 12.25
C SER A 11 5.93 -4.16 10.95
N LEU A 12 4.82 -3.77 10.33
CA LEU A 12 4.36 -4.37 9.08
C LEU A 12 5.17 -3.91 7.85
N SER A 13 5.69 -2.67 7.83
CA SER A 13 6.59 -2.23 6.77
C SER A 13 7.93 -2.95 6.80
N LEU A 14 8.50 -3.22 7.99
CA LEU A 14 9.72 -4.00 8.14
C LEU A 14 9.55 -5.43 7.61
N ILE A 15 8.44 -6.09 7.94
CA ILE A 15 8.11 -7.41 7.39
C ILE A 15 7.97 -7.33 5.86
N SER A 16 7.26 -6.31 5.36
CA SER A 16 7.04 -6.13 3.92
C SER A 16 8.35 -5.93 3.16
N VAL A 17 9.28 -5.14 3.69
CA VAL A 17 10.61 -4.93 3.10
C VAL A 17 11.37 -6.25 3.04
N ILE A 18 11.47 -6.98 4.15
CA ILE A 18 12.17 -8.28 4.20
C ILE A 18 11.59 -9.23 3.15
N VAL A 19 10.27 -9.39 3.12
CA VAL A 19 9.59 -10.28 2.17
C VAL A 19 9.82 -9.83 0.72
N SER A 20 9.70 -8.53 0.44
CA SER A 20 9.90 -8.00 -0.92
C SER A 20 11.33 -8.19 -1.43
N LEU A 21 12.33 -8.05 -0.56
CA LEU A 21 13.74 -8.26 -0.89
C LEU A 21 14.00 -9.74 -1.14
N ILE A 22 13.47 -10.64 -0.30
CA ILE A 22 13.60 -12.09 -0.51
C ILE A 22 12.99 -12.47 -1.85
N ILE A 23 11.74 -12.09 -2.11
CA ILE A 23 11.04 -12.43 -3.37
C ILE A 23 11.82 -11.90 -4.57
N THR A 24 12.22 -10.62 -4.53
CA THR A 24 12.91 -10.00 -5.66
C THR A 24 14.29 -10.62 -5.87
N PHE A 25 15.04 -10.87 -4.80
CA PHE A 25 16.35 -11.51 -4.88
C PHE A 25 16.26 -12.94 -5.44
N THR A 26 15.26 -13.73 -5.04
CA THR A 26 15.05 -15.07 -5.58
C THR A 26 14.72 -15.06 -7.07
N VAL A 27 14.03 -14.03 -7.57
CA VAL A 27 13.60 -13.94 -8.98
C VAL A 27 14.64 -13.26 -9.87
N LYS A 28 15.33 -12.23 -9.38
CA LYS A 28 16.22 -11.34 -10.16
C LYS A 28 17.69 -11.38 -9.73
N GLY A 29 18.05 -12.14 -8.70
CA GLY A 29 19.40 -12.07 -8.12
C GLY A 29 19.67 -10.67 -7.56
N VAL A 30 20.75 -10.02 -7.98
CA VAL A 30 21.15 -8.67 -7.53
C VAL A 30 20.79 -7.55 -8.53
N GLU A 31 20.08 -7.88 -9.60
CA GLU A 31 19.83 -6.97 -10.72
C GLU A 31 18.60 -6.07 -10.52
N PHE A 32 18.51 -5.40 -9.36
CA PHE A 32 17.45 -4.43 -9.07
C PHE A 32 17.96 -3.29 -8.18
N ASN A 33 17.18 -2.21 -8.04
CA ASN A 33 17.56 -1.09 -7.18
C ASN A 33 17.02 -1.33 -5.75
N ILE A 34 17.89 -1.78 -4.85
CA ILE A 34 17.53 -2.14 -3.46
C ILE A 34 16.98 -0.94 -2.68
N ILE A 35 17.65 0.22 -2.78
CA ILE A 35 17.24 1.43 -2.07
C ILE A 35 15.84 1.85 -2.52
N LEU A 36 15.64 1.87 -3.84
CA LEU A 36 14.39 2.30 -4.45
C LEU A 36 13.24 1.33 -4.13
N LEU A 37 13.48 0.02 -4.23
CA LEU A 37 12.51 -0.99 -3.86
C LEU A 37 12.11 -0.85 -2.39
N THR A 38 13.10 -0.66 -1.50
CA THR A 38 12.85 -0.47 -0.07
C THR A 38 11.99 0.76 0.18
N SER A 39 12.32 1.93 -0.41
CA SER A 39 11.54 3.15 -0.25
C SER A 39 10.10 2.99 -0.75
N VAL A 40 9.92 2.38 -1.92
CA VAL A 40 8.60 2.12 -2.50
C VAL A 40 7.80 1.17 -1.62
N VAL A 41 8.40 0.09 -1.13
CA VAL A 41 7.73 -0.92 -0.30
C VAL A 41 7.36 -0.35 1.06
N VAL A 42 8.21 0.46 1.68
CA VAL A 42 7.89 1.12 2.96
C VAL A 42 6.64 2.00 2.81
N VAL A 43 6.62 2.92 1.84
CA VAL A 43 5.48 3.84 1.67
C VAL A 43 4.20 3.07 1.35
N ASN A 44 4.24 2.13 0.40
CA ASN A 44 3.03 1.40 0.00
C ASN A 44 2.54 0.40 1.06
N SER A 45 3.43 -0.25 1.81
CA SER A 45 3.02 -1.13 2.92
C SER A 45 2.34 -0.36 4.05
N ILE A 46 2.76 0.86 4.33
CA ILE A 46 2.08 1.75 5.29
C ILE A 46 0.67 2.08 4.80
N ILE A 47 0.51 2.44 3.53
CA ILE A 47 -0.80 2.71 2.91
C ILE A 47 -1.76 1.52 3.11
N PHE A 48 -1.35 0.31 2.72
CA PHE A 48 -2.21 -0.88 2.84
C PHE A 48 -2.44 -1.29 4.31
N THR A 49 -1.46 -1.06 5.18
CA THR A 49 -1.64 -1.23 6.63
C THR A 49 -2.72 -0.31 7.17
N LEU A 50 -2.69 0.97 6.81
CA LEU A 50 -3.68 1.96 7.24
C LEU A 50 -5.08 1.62 6.72
N ILE A 51 -5.21 1.20 5.45
CA ILE A 51 -6.49 0.72 4.89
C ILE A 51 -7.02 -0.47 5.68
N GLY A 52 -6.15 -1.44 6.00
CA GLY A 52 -6.52 -2.61 6.82
C GLY A 52 -6.97 -2.22 8.23
N LEU A 53 -6.25 -1.30 8.88
CA LEU A 53 -6.62 -0.79 10.21
C LEU A 53 -7.97 -0.08 10.19
N ILE A 54 -8.19 0.84 9.25
CA ILE A 54 -9.47 1.55 9.08
C ILE A 54 -10.60 0.54 8.87
N THR A 55 -10.38 -0.45 8.00
CA THR A 55 -11.36 -1.52 7.75
C THR A 55 -11.68 -2.32 9.00
N GLY A 56 -10.65 -2.65 9.80
CA GLY A 56 -10.79 -3.31 11.10
C GLY A 56 -11.71 -2.55 12.06
N MET A 57 -11.69 -1.23 12.03
CA MET A 57 -12.51 -0.40 12.90
C MET A 57 -14.00 -0.48 12.58
N TYR A 58 -14.41 -0.78 11.35
CA TYR A 58 -15.82 -0.98 10.99
C TYR A 58 -16.32 -2.40 11.22
N SER A 59 -15.42 -3.34 11.52
CA SER A 59 -15.78 -4.72 11.78
C SER A 59 -16.23 -4.95 13.23
N LYS A 60 -17.15 -5.90 13.42
CA LYS A 60 -17.69 -6.31 14.73
C LYS A 60 -17.11 -7.65 15.21
N THR A 61 -16.69 -8.50 14.28
CA THR A 61 -16.10 -9.82 14.51
C THR A 61 -14.99 -10.07 13.49
N LEU A 62 -14.13 -11.05 13.74
CA LEU A 62 -13.07 -11.43 12.80
C LEU A 62 -13.65 -11.87 11.44
N ASN A 63 -14.74 -12.63 11.41
CA ASN A 63 -15.38 -13.04 10.16
C ASN A 63 -15.92 -11.83 9.39
N HIS A 64 -16.50 -10.86 10.10
CA HIS A 64 -16.96 -9.62 9.47
C HIS A 64 -15.79 -8.79 8.93
N TYR A 65 -14.65 -8.76 9.63
CA TYR A 65 -13.43 -8.13 9.14
C TYR A 65 -12.96 -8.76 7.84
N PHE A 66 -12.85 -10.10 7.78
CA PHE A 66 -12.41 -10.77 6.57
C PHE A 66 -13.34 -10.47 5.38
N LEU A 67 -14.65 -10.48 5.60
CA LEU A 67 -15.62 -10.14 4.56
C LEU A 67 -15.43 -8.69 4.04
N ILE A 68 -15.37 -7.69 4.94
CA ILE A 68 -15.21 -6.29 4.53
C ILE A 68 -13.84 -6.08 3.90
N ALA A 69 -12.76 -6.61 4.48
CA ALA A 69 -11.41 -6.48 3.96
C ALA A 69 -11.29 -7.06 2.54
N THR A 70 -11.95 -8.18 2.27
CA THR A 70 -12.02 -8.73 0.90
C THR A 70 -12.76 -7.78 -0.05
N LEU A 71 -13.91 -7.22 0.35
CA LEU A 71 -14.64 -6.26 -0.49
C LEU A 71 -13.84 -4.99 -0.76
N VAL A 72 -13.21 -4.42 0.27
CA VAL A 72 -12.30 -3.27 0.15
C VAL A 72 -11.14 -3.64 -0.77
N GLY A 73 -10.55 -4.83 -0.60
CA GLY A 73 -9.50 -5.39 -1.45
C GLY A 73 -9.88 -5.47 -2.93
N ILE A 74 -11.10 -5.90 -3.23
CA ILE A 74 -11.63 -5.93 -4.61
C ILE A 74 -11.73 -4.51 -5.18
N VAL A 75 -12.32 -3.57 -4.42
CA VAL A 75 -12.48 -2.19 -4.89
C VAL A 75 -11.14 -1.52 -5.17
N ILE A 76 -10.17 -1.66 -4.26
CA ILE A 76 -8.83 -1.09 -4.48
C ILE A 76 -8.08 -1.83 -5.59
N ALA A 77 -8.44 -3.06 -5.96
CA ALA A 77 -7.81 -3.79 -7.07
C ALA A 77 -8.36 -3.41 -8.45
N ILE A 78 -9.56 -2.78 -8.56
CA ILE A 78 -10.15 -2.35 -9.83
C ILE A 78 -9.17 -1.52 -10.70
N PRO A 79 -8.41 -0.55 -10.15
CA PRO A 79 -7.40 0.21 -10.89
C PRO A 79 -6.35 -0.64 -11.63
N LEU A 80 -6.11 -1.88 -11.20
CA LEU A 80 -5.19 -2.80 -11.88
C LEU A 80 -5.65 -3.18 -13.28
N LEU A 81 -6.94 -3.06 -13.59
CA LEU A 81 -7.45 -3.22 -14.95
C LEU A 81 -6.77 -2.24 -15.93
N ASN A 82 -6.39 -1.04 -15.48
CA ASN A 82 -5.64 -0.09 -16.31
C ASN A 82 -4.19 -0.55 -16.50
N TYR A 83 -3.56 -1.05 -15.45
CA TYR A 83 -2.20 -1.60 -15.50
C TYR A 83 -2.09 -2.76 -16.49
N PHE A 84 -3.08 -3.67 -16.48
CA PHE A 84 -3.17 -4.79 -17.42
C PHE A 84 -3.71 -4.42 -18.81
N LYS A 85 -3.91 -3.13 -19.10
CA LYS A 85 -4.43 -2.61 -20.39
C LYS A 85 -5.83 -3.14 -20.75
N VAL A 86 -6.61 -3.57 -19.77
CA VAL A 86 -8.02 -3.98 -19.94
C VAL A 86 -8.93 -2.77 -20.08
N THR A 87 -8.55 -1.65 -19.45
CA THR A 87 -9.25 -0.35 -19.55
C THR A 87 -8.24 0.76 -19.82
N SER A 88 -8.72 2.00 -20.03
CA SER A 88 -7.90 3.20 -20.29
C SER A 88 -8.29 4.40 -19.41
N PHE A 89 -8.93 4.16 -18.26
CA PHE A 89 -9.42 5.23 -17.39
C PHE A 89 -8.27 5.93 -16.66
N GLY A 90 -7.95 7.17 -17.04
CA GLY A 90 -6.82 7.92 -16.49
C GLY A 90 -6.83 8.09 -14.96
N LEU A 91 -8.02 8.17 -14.34
CA LEU A 91 -8.15 8.28 -12.88
C LEU A 91 -7.62 7.04 -12.13
N PHE A 92 -7.61 5.87 -12.75
CA PHE A 92 -7.10 4.64 -12.12
C PHE A 92 -5.60 4.74 -11.82
N ASN A 93 -4.86 5.57 -12.56
CA ASN A 93 -3.44 5.79 -12.34
C ASN A 93 -3.13 6.54 -11.02
N LEU A 94 -4.15 7.16 -10.41
CA LEU A 94 -4.02 7.87 -9.14
C LEU A 94 -4.25 6.96 -7.93
N PHE A 95 -4.74 5.74 -8.12
CA PHE A 95 -5.03 4.83 -7.02
C PHE A 95 -3.77 4.16 -6.48
N PRO A 96 -3.73 3.89 -5.15
CA PRO A 96 -2.53 3.39 -4.50
C PRO A 96 -2.08 2.02 -5.03
N THR A 97 -3.00 1.16 -5.46
CA THR A 97 -2.67 -0.16 -6.03
C THR A 97 -1.98 -0.06 -7.38
N TYR A 98 -2.48 0.78 -8.29
CA TYR A 98 -1.82 1.04 -9.56
C TYR A 98 -0.42 1.62 -9.33
N ILE A 99 -0.33 2.65 -8.48
CA ILE A 99 0.93 3.32 -8.14
C ILE A 99 1.93 2.36 -7.51
N ALA A 100 1.50 1.52 -6.58
CA ALA A 100 2.36 0.54 -5.92
C ALA A 100 3.00 -0.41 -6.95
N ILE A 101 2.20 -0.98 -7.85
CA ILE A 101 2.74 -1.90 -8.87
C ILE A 101 3.67 -1.16 -9.83
N ALA A 102 3.27 0.00 -10.34
CA ALA A 102 4.10 0.77 -11.28
C ALA A 102 5.46 1.17 -10.68
N LEU A 103 5.49 1.57 -9.41
CA LEU A 103 6.73 1.93 -8.71
C LEU A 103 7.59 0.70 -8.39
N ILE A 104 6.98 -0.42 -7.99
CA ILE A 104 7.70 -1.69 -7.75
C ILE A 104 8.31 -2.20 -9.05
N GLU A 105 7.56 -2.19 -10.15
CA GLU A 105 8.05 -2.53 -11.47
C GLU A 105 9.27 -1.66 -11.84
N GLY A 106 9.17 -0.34 -11.63
CA GLY A 106 10.29 0.56 -11.87
C GLY A 106 11.54 0.26 -11.04
N ALA A 107 11.36 -0.09 -9.76
CA ALA A 107 12.47 -0.47 -8.89
C ALA A 107 13.12 -1.81 -9.29
N ILE A 108 12.32 -2.77 -9.78
CA ILE A 108 12.78 -4.11 -10.19
C ILE A 108 13.50 -4.05 -11.53
N TYR A 109 12.93 -3.37 -12.53
CA TYR A 109 13.46 -3.35 -13.90
C TYR A 109 14.42 -2.18 -14.17
N ARG A 110 14.77 -1.39 -13.13
CA ARG A 110 15.64 -0.20 -13.23
C ARG A 110 15.17 0.79 -14.30
N SER A 111 13.86 0.91 -14.50
CA SER A 111 13.29 1.93 -15.39
C SER A 111 13.18 3.28 -14.66
N GLU A 112 12.96 4.34 -15.43
CA GLU A 112 12.72 5.66 -14.88
C GLU A 112 11.50 5.65 -13.96
N ILE A 113 11.73 5.92 -12.67
CA ILE A 113 10.62 6.07 -11.74
C ILE A 113 9.91 7.38 -12.00
N ASN A 114 8.59 7.26 -12.15
CA ASN A 114 7.72 8.42 -12.19
C ASN A 114 7.63 9.04 -10.78
N ILE A 115 8.39 10.12 -10.57
CA ILE A 115 8.41 10.87 -9.30
C ILE A 115 7.01 11.34 -8.87
N ILE A 116 6.13 11.62 -9.84
CA ILE A 116 4.75 12.05 -9.56
C ILE A 116 3.99 10.93 -8.85
N TYR A 117 4.18 9.66 -9.26
CA TYR A 117 3.54 8.52 -8.58
C TYR A 117 4.05 8.33 -7.16
N PHE A 118 5.34 8.57 -6.92
CA PHE A 118 5.91 8.54 -5.57
C PHE A 118 5.37 9.68 -4.69
N LEU A 119 5.19 10.88 -5.23
CA LEU A 119 4.57 11.99 -4.50
C LEU A 119 3.11 11.70 -4.18
N ILE A 120 2.36 11.13 -5.13
CA ILE A 120 0.96 10.75 -4.91
C ILE A 120 0.83 9.64 -3.85
N SER A 121 1.75 8.67 -3.78
CA SER A 121 1.72 7.66 -2.71
C SER A 121 1.97 8.28 -1.33
N ILE A 122 2.87 9.26 -1.22
CA ILE A 122 3.05 10.02 0.03
C ILE A 122 1.77 10.77 0.42
N ILE A 123 1.07 11.38 -0.54
CA ILE A 123 -0.23 12.04 -0.30
C ILE A 123 -1.25 11.04 0.22
N TRP A 124 -1.37 9.86 -0.41
CA TRP A 124 -2.25 8.79 0.06
C TRP A 124 -1.90 8.35 1.48
N MET A 125 -0.62 8.18 1.79
CA MET A 125 -0.15 7.82 3.11
C MET A 125 -0.59 8.86 4.16
N MET A 126 -0.43 10.15 3.88
CA MET A 126 -0.85 11.22 4.79
C MET A 126 -2.37 11.26 5.00
N VAL A 127 -3.15 11.17 3.90
CA VAL A 127 -4.61 11.17 3.95
C VAL A 127 -5.12 9.97 4.76
N LEU A 128 -4.60 8.77 4.51
CA LEU A 128 -5.01 7.56 5.22
C LEU A 128 -4.56 7.57 6.68
N TYR A 129 -3.41 8.14 6.99
CA TYR A 129 -2.96 8.27 8.38
C TYR A 129 -3.93 9.16 9.17
N TYR A 130 -4.31 10.30 8.59
CA TYR A 130 -5.29 11.21 9.19
C TYR A 130 -6.67 10.55 9.36
N LEU A 131 -7.15 9.84 8.34
CA LEU A 131 -8.41 9.09 8.42
C LEU A 131 -8.37 7.98 9.48
N ALA A 132 -7.25 7.27 9.60
CA ALA A 132 -7.07 6.25 10.63
C ALA A 132 -7.12 6.88 12.03
N GLU A 133 -6.49 8.04 12.23
CA GLU A 133 -6.50 8.75 13.51
C GLU A 133 -7.92 9.18 13.91
N ILE A 134 -8.70 9.75 12.99
CA ILE A 134 -10.10 10.14 13.25
C ILE A 134 -10.93 8.91 13.58
N THR A 135 -10.88 7.88 12.73
CA THR A 135 -11.70 6.66 12.90
C THR A 135 -11.39 5.96 14.22
N LEU A 136 -10.14 6.00 14.67
CA LEU A 136 -9.74 5.48 15.97
C LEU A 136 -10.29 6.31 17.13
N LYS A 137 -10.26 7.64 17.05
CA LYS A 137 -10.84 8.50 18.09
C LYS A 137 -12.34 8.29 18.24
N ASP A 138 -13.08 8.26 17.14
CA ASP A 138 -14.56 8.16 17.15
C ASP A 138 -15.08 6.85 17.77
N LYS A 139 -14.31 5.76 17.75
CA LYS A 139 -14.75 4.47 18.29
C LYS A 139 -14.44 4.29 19.79
N PHE A 140 -13.57 5.12 20.35
CA PHE A 140 -13.10 5.02 21.74
C PHE A 140 -13.50 6.21 22.64
N VAL A 141 -14.28 7.15 22.10
CA VAL A 141 -14.98 8.21 22.86
C VAL A 141 -16.46 7.85 22.93
#